data_AF-A0A972EH38-F1
#
_entry.id   AF-A0A972EH38-F1
#
_cell.length_a   1.000
_cell.length_b   1.000
_cell.length_c   1.000
_cell.angle_alpha   90.00
_cell.angle_beta   90.00
_cell.angle_gamma   90.00
#
_symmetry.space_group_name_H-M   'P 1'
#
loop_
_entity.id
_entity.type
_entity.pdbx_description
1 polymer ?
#
loop_
_entity_poly.entity_id
_entity_poly.type
_entity_poly.pdbx_seq_one_letter_code
_entity_poly.pdbx_strand_id
1 'polypeptide(L)'
;VAIILLVVNRFSIGENHIVQLFLTANMVIGAFNLIPILPLDGGRIVRGIMGHYFGIRKATYIIIRLGYCICILFFVIGTYAALVYNIEYIFISFLFVYIFFSTRGEKEKIDLIFAKNLVLRKKSLFNEGIMDVKHIVAMESINIKNIFDEFTLEQYCIITITDAEGKVIGNLSESEVIDAVIEHDSNITLGEFYNLIHLSF
;
A
#
# COMPACT_ATOMS: atom_id res chain seq x y z
N VAL A 1 -24.71 10.11 8.65
CA VAL A 1 -25.95 9.36 9.02
C VAL A 1 -26.03 9.09 10.52
N ALA A 2 -25.08 8.38 11.15
CA ALA A 2 -25.07 8.15 12.60
C ALA A 2 -25.08 9.45 13.45
N ILE A 3 -24.32 10.48 13.03
CA ILE A 3 -24.30 11.81 13.68
C ILE A 3 -25.66 12.52 13.56
N ILE A 4 -26.30 12.44 12.39
CA ILE A 4 -27.64 13.02 12.15
C ILE A 4 -28.67 12.34 13.06
N LEU A 5 -28.56 11.02 13.26
CA LEU A 5 -29.46 10.26 14.13
C LEU A 5 -29.20 10.47 15.63
N LEU A 6 -27.95 10.69 16.05
CA LEU A 6 -27.63 11.13 17.41
C LEU A 6 -28.26 12.49 17.73
N VAL A 7 -28.23 13.42 16.76
CA VAL A 7 -28.91 14.71 16.86
C VAL A 7 -30.43 14.53 16.93
N VAL A 8 -31.02 13.70 16.07
CA VAL A 8 -32.47 13.40 16.09
C VAL A 8 -32.90 12.73 17.40
N ASN A 9 -32.09 11.82 17.97
CA ASN A 9 -32.36 11.19 19.27
C ASN A 9 -32.32 12.21 20.42
N ARG A 10 -31.40 13.18 20.35
CA ARG A 10 -31.31 14.34 21.26
C ARG A 10 -32.55 15.26 21.21
N PHE A 11 -33.29 15.26 20.09
CA PHE A 11 -34.44 16.14 19.84
C PHE A 11 -35.81 15.51 20.14
N SER A 12 -35.86 14.43 20.94
CA SER A 12 -37.12 13.89 21.49
C SER A 12 -38.03 13.19 20.48
N ILE A 13 -37.62 12.00 20.00
CA ILE A 13 -38.55 11.01 19.42
C ILE A 13 -38.34 9.64 20.09
N GLY A 14 -38.70 9.55 21.38
CA GLY A 14 -39.08 8.33 22.10
C GLY A 14 -38.05 7.19 22.18
N GLU A 15 -38.28 6.26 23.11
CA GLU A 15 -37.62 4.95 23.13
C GLU A 15 -38.07 4.09 21.95
N ASN A 16 -37.80 4.53 20.72
CA ASN A 16 -38.09 3.76 19.54
C ASN A 16 -36.98 2.72 19.39
N HIS A 17 -37.29 1.48 19.75
CA HIS A 17 -36.40 0.33 19.61
C HIS A 17 -35.74 0.25 18.21
N ILE A 18 -36.48 0.67 17.17
CA ILE A 18 -35.99 0.74 15.78
C ILE A 18 -34.88 1.78 15.62
N VAL A 19 -34.99 2.96 16.23
CA VAL A 19 -33.98 4.02 16.16
C VAL A 19 -32.70 3.59 16.91
N GLN A 20 -32.87 2.96 18.07
CA GLN A 20 -31.73 2.41 18.83
C GLN A 20 -31.03 1.27 18.06
N LEU A 21 -31.79 0.36 17.45
CA LEU A 21 -31.26 -0.71 16.60
C LEU A 21 -30.46 -0.13 15.43
N PHE A 22 -31.02 0.86 14.74
CA PHE A 22 -30.37 1.50 13.59
C PHE A 22 -29.08 2.23 14.01
N LEU A 23 -29.10 2.93 15.15
CA LEU A 23 -27.92 3.60 15.69
C LEU A 23 -26.82 2.60 16.03
N THR A 24 -27.15 1.54 16.77
CA THR A 24 -26.21 0.47 17.13
C THR A 24 -25.65 -0.21 15.90
N ALA A 25 -26.48 -0.57 14.92
CA ALA A 25 -26.01 -1.19 13.68
C ALA A 25 -25.02 -0.30 12.91
N ASN A 26 -25.30 1.01 12.78
CA ASN A 26 -24.38 1.94 12.11
C ASN A 26 -23.08 2.13 12.91
N MET A 27 -23.14 2.14 14.24
CA MET A 27 -21.94 2.22 15.07
C MET A 27 -21.07 0.98 14.91
N VAL A 28 -21.67 -0.21 14.88
CA VAL A 28 -20.95 -1.48 14.65
C VAL A 28 -20.35 -1.53 13.24
N ILE A 29 -21.12 -1.17 12.20
CA ILE A 29 -20.61 -1.11 10.81
C ILE A 29 -19.50 -0.07 10.69
N GLY A 30 -19.66 1.10 11.32
CA GLY A 30 -18.65 2.16 11.33
C GLY A 30 -17.35 1.70 12.02
N ALA A 31 -17.46 1.08 13.20
CA ALA A 31 -16.32 0.53 13.91
C ALA A 31 -15.62 -0.58 13.10
N PHE A 32 -16.40 -1.43 12.44
CA PHE A 32 -15.87 -2.46 11.56
C PHE A 32 -15.14 -1.87 10.35
N ASN A 33 -15.69 -0.85 9.69
CA ASN A 33 -15.04 -0.17 8.58
C ASN A 33 -13.75 0.55 8.96
N LEU A 34 -13.54 0.89 10.24
CA LEU A 34 -12.30 1.51 10.72
C LEU A 34 -11.17 0.51 10.98
N ILE A 35 -11.43 -0.80 10.89
CA ILE A 35 -10.39 -1.82 11.01
C ILE A 35 -9.36 -1.63 9.88
N PRO A 36 -8.04 -1.65 10.17
CA PRO A 36 -6.99 -1.37 9.20
C PRO A 36 -6.71 -2.57 8.28
N ILE A 37 -7.71 -2.98 7.48
CA ILE A 37 -7.63 -4.07 6.49
C ILE A 37 -8.18 -3.56 5.16
N LEU A 38 -7.53 -3.87 4.03
CA LEU A 38 -8.15 -3.67 2.72
C LEU A 38 -9.12 -4.83 2.45
N PRO A 39 -10.38 -4.59 2.02
CA PRO A 39 -10.88 -3.40 1.32
C PRO A 39 -11.57 -2.34 2.20
N LEU A 40 -11.59 -2.52 3.52
CA LEU A 40 -12.29 -1.63 4.47
C LEU A 40 -11.71 -0.21 4.45
N ASP A 41 -12.51 0.76 4.85
CA ASP A 41 -12.17 2.18 4.78
C ASP A 41 -10.95 2.53 5.67
N GLY A 42 -10.82 1.90 6.84
CA GLY A 42 -9.69 2.04 7.75
C GLY A 42 -8.39 1.60 7.10
N GLY A 43 -8.41 0.51 6.32
CA GLY A 43 -7.27 0.09 5.51
C GLY A 43 -6.87 1.13 4.46
N ARG A 44 -7.86 1.79 3.82
CA ARG A 44 -7.61 2.86 2.84
C ARG A 44 -7.03 4.11 3.49
N ILE A 45 -7.53 4.48 4.67
CA ILE A 45 -7.05 5.63 5.46
C ILE A 45 -5.59 5.40 5.87
N VAL A 46 -5.30 4.24 6.49
CA VAL A 46 -3.93 3.91 6.90
C VAL A 46 -3.00 3.83 5.70
N ARG A 47 -3.46 3.24 4.59
CA ARG A 47 -2.69 3.22 3.33
C ARG A 47 -2.39 4.64 2.82
N GLY A 48 -3.34 5.57 2.90
CA GLY A 48 -3.13 6.95 2.48
C GLY A 48 -2.09 7.66 3.35
N ILE A 49 -2.20 7.50 4.68
CA ILE A 49 -1.23 8.06 5.64
C ILE A 49 0.15 7.47 5.41
N MET A 50 0.27 6.14 5.37
CA MET A 50 1.56 5.46 5.11
C MET A 50 2.09 5.75 3.70
N GLY A 51 1.19 5.94 2.72
CA GLY A 51 1.54 6.26 1.34
C GLY A 51 2.29 7.58 1.23
N HIS A 52 1.96 8.56 2.09
CA HIS A 52 2.69 9.82 2.15
C HIS A 52 4.16 9.63 2.57
N TYR A 53 4.45 8.68 3.46
CA TYR A 53 5.81 8.45 3.99
C TYR A 53 6.62 7.43 3.18
N PHE A 54 5.99 6.36 2.71
CA PHE A 54 6.66 5.21 2.08
C PHE A 54 6.33 5.03 0.59
N GLY A 55 5.46 5.87 0.03
CA GLY A 55 4.87 5.66 -1.29
C GLY A 55 3.71 4.66 -1.28
N ILE A 56 2.73 4.89 -2.15
CA ILE A 56 1.48 4.11 -2.20
C ILE A 56 1.72 2.60 -2.37
N ARG A 57 2.74 2.22 -3.17
CA ARG A 57 3.06 0.81 -3.41
C ARG A 57 3.48 0.13 -2.11
N LYS A 58 4.55 0.60 -1.45
CA LYS A 58 5.03 0.02 -0.17
C LYS A 58 3.94 0.04 0.90
N ALA A 59 3.23 1.17 1.05
CA ALA A 59 2.13 1.29 2.00
C ALA A 59 1.04 0.23 1.79
N THR A 60 0.70 -0.08 0.54
CA THR A 60 -0.27 -1.14 0.22
C THR A 60 0.25 -2.52 0.61
N TYR A 61 1.51 -2.83 0.31
CA TYR A 61 2.10 -4.11 0.69
C TYR A 61 2.12 -4.30 2.21
N ILE A 62 2.42 -3.23 2.96
CA ILE A 62 2.42 -3.26 4.43
C ILE A 62 1.00 -3.48 4.96
N ILE A 63 0.01 -2.70 4.50
CA ILE A 63 -1.38 -2.84 4.99
C ILE A 63 -2.00 -4.19 4.61
N ILE A 64 -1.63 -4.77 3.46
CA ILE A 64 -2.09 -6.11 3.06
C ILE A 64 -1.53 -7.17 4.02
N ARG A 65 -0.23 -7.11 4.35
CA ARG A 65 0.39 -8.05 5.30
C ARG A 65 -0.25 -7.93 6.68
N LEU A 66 -0.41 -6.71 7.17
CA LEU A 66 -1.08 -6.44 8.44
C LEU A 66 -2.53 -6.95 8.40
N GLY A 67 -3.22 -6.76 7.27
CA GLY A 67 -4.58 -7.24 7.08
C GLY A 67 -4.69 -8.76 7.17
N TYR A 68 -3.77 -9.51 6.56
CA TYR A 68 -3.73 -10.97 6.70
C TYR A 68 -3.50 -11.42 8.15
N CYS A 69 -2.61 -10.75 8.89
CA CYS A 69 -2.42 -11.04 10.31
C CYS A 69 -3.72 -10.84 11.10
N ILE A 70 -4.45 -9.75 10.84
CA ILE A 70 -5.73 -9.50 11.51
C ILE A 70 -6.78 -10.55 11.11
N CYS A 71 -6.88 -10.91 9.84
CA CYS A 71 -7.82 -11.94 9.39
C CYS A 71 -7.55 -13.30 10.06
N ILE A 72 -6.29 -13.71 10.15
CA ILE A 72 -5.90 -14.96 10.82
C ILE A 72 -6.25 -14.89 12.32
N LEU A 73 -5.95 -13.77 12.97
CA LEU A 73 -6.25 -13.58 14.39
C LEU A 73 -7.76 -13.71 14.67
N PHE A 74 -8.61 -13.00 13.92
CA PHE A 74 -10.06 -13.05 14.11
C PHE A 74 -10.68 -14.39 13.67
N PHE A 75 -10.08 -15.08 12.70
CA PHE A 75 -10.47 -16.45 12.37
C PHE A 75 -10.24 -17.40 13.56
N VAL A 76 -9.08 -17.31 14.22
CA VAL A 76 -8.79 -18.13 15.40
C VAL A 76 -9.71 -17.77 16.56
N ILE A 77 -9.91 -16.47 16.83
CA ILE A 77 -10.80 -15.99 17.89
C ILE A 77 -12.25 -16.45 17.65
N GLY A 78 -12.78 -16.29 16.43
CA GLY A 78 -14.12 -16.71 16.07
C GLY A 78 -14.32 -18.22 16.23
N THR A 79 -13.32 -19.00 15.80
CA THR A 79 -13.37 -20.47 15.88
C THR A 79 -13.27 -20.95 17.32
N TYR A 80 -12.39 -20.35 18.12
CA TYR A 80 -12.28 -20.64 19.55
C TYR A 80 -13.58 -20.28 20.28
N ALA A 81 -14.14 -19.11 20.01
CA ALA A 81 -15.41 -18.69 20.61
C ALA A 81 -16.59 -19.60 20.20
N ALA A 82 -16.56 -20.12 18.97
CA ALA A 82 -17.55 -21.09 18.49
C ALA A 82 -17.53 -22.41 19.27
N LEU A 83 -16.34 -22.84 19.69
CA LEU A 83 -16.15 -24.07 20.46
C LEU A 83 -16.45 -23.91 21.95
N VAL A 84 -16.10 -22.76 22.54
CA VAL A 84 -16.20 -22.54 24.00
C VAL A 84 -17.56 -21.98 24.41
N TYR A 85 -18.15 -21.10 23.61
CA TYR A 85 -19.38 -20.39 23.98
C TYR A 85 -20.59 -20.91 23.21
N ASN A 86 -20.67 -20.59 21.91
CA ASN A 86 -21.83 -20.94 21.06
C ASN A 86 -21.41 -21.02 19.60
N ILE A 87 -21.99 -21.96 18.84
CA ILE A 87 -21.64 -22.16 17.43
C ILE A 87 -21.83 -20.90 16.57
N GLU A 88 -22.70 -19.97 16.95
CA GLU A 88 -22.94 -18.70 16.24
C GLU A 88 -21.68 -17.85 16.03
N TYR A 89 -20.69 -17.93 16.92
CA TYR A 89 -19.43 -17.21 16.74
C TYR A 89 -18.62 -17.67 15.52
N ILE A 90 -18.96 -18.81 14.92
CA ILE A 90 -18.35 -19.27 13.66
C ILE A 90 -18.56 -18.29 12.50
N PHE A 91 -19.62 -17.47 12.55
CA PHE A 91 -19.86 -16.44 11.55
C PHE A 91 -18.74 -15.39 11.51
N ILE A 92 -18.08 -15.12 12.65
CA ILE A 92 -16.88 -14.27 12.69
C ILE A 92 -15.76 -14.90 11.86
N SER A 93 -15.52 -16.20 12.03
CA SER A 93 -14.51 -16.93 11.25
C SER A 93 -14.80 -16.85 9.76
N PHE A 94 -16.04 -17.12 9.34
CA PHE A 94 -16.42 -17.03 7.91
C PHE A 94 -16.26 -15.62 7.34
N LEU A 95 -16.63 -14.60 8.11
CA LEU A 95 -16.47 -13.21 7.71
C LEU A 95 -15.01 -12.87 7.44
N PHE A 96 -14.09 -13.25 8.33
CA PHE A 96 -12.67 -12.95 8.15
C PHE A 96 -11.99 -13.81 7.09
N VAL A 97 -12.49 -15.03 6.83
CA VAL A 97 -12.08 -15.82 5.64
C VAL A 97 -12.49 -15.09 4.36
N TYR A 98 -13.71 -14.57 4.28
CA TYR A 98 -14.16 -13.78 3.12
C TYR A 98 -13.28 -12.54 2.89
N ILE A 99 -12.97 -11.78 3.95
CA ILE A 99 -12.09 -10.61 3.87
C ILE A 99 -10.68 -11.00 3.44
N PHE A 100 -10.15 -12.12 3.96
CA PHE A 100 -8.84 -12.63 3.56
C PHE A 100 -8.74 -12.83 2.03
N PHE A 101 -9.75 -13.46 1.42
CA PHE A 101 -9.79 -13.63 -0.03
C PHE A 101 -10.00 -12.30 -0.78
N SER A 102 -10.82 -11.40 -0.25
CA SER A 102 -11.04 -10.07 -0.84
C SER A 102 -9.77 -9.22 -0.88
N THR A 103 -8.94 -9.31 0.16
CA THR A 103 -7.66 -8.58 0.28
C THR A 103 -6.71 -8.92 -0.87
N ARG A 104 -6.72 -10.18 -1.35
CA ARG A 104 -5.86 -10.64 -2.45
C ARG A 104 -6.12 -9.89 -3.75
N GLY A 105 -7.38 -9.58 -4.05
CA GLY A 105 -7.75 -8.83 -5.25
C GLY A 105 -7.29 -7.37 -5.24
N GLU A 106 -7.08 -6.77 -4.05
CA GLU A 106 -6.53 -5.41 -3.94
C GLU A 106 -5.03 -5.36 -4.28
N LYS A 107 -4.29 -6.46 -4.03
CA LYS A 107 -2.88 -6.56 -4.41
C LYS A 107 -2.68 -6.51 -5.93
N GLU A 108 -3.42 -7.36 -6.65
CA GLU A 108 -3.30 -7.53 -8.10
C GLU A 108 -3.65 -6.23 -8.86
N LYS A 109 -4.66 -5.49 -8.38
CA LYS A 109 -5.04 -4.19 -8.97
C LYS A 109 -3.90 -3.17 -8.91
N ILE A 110 -3.16 -3.11 -7.81
CA ILE A 110 -2.07 -2.13 -7.67
C ILE A 110 -0.88 -2.48 -8.54
N ASP A 111 -0.51 -3.75 -8.64
CA ASP A 111 0.60 -4.17 -9.51
C ASP A 111 0.29 -3.85 -10.99
N LEU A 112 -0.98 -3.98 -11.41
CA LEU A 112 -1.43 -3.58 -12.76
C LEU A 112 -1.40 -2.06 -12.96
N ILE A 113 -1.89 -1.28 -11.99
CA ILE A 113 -1.82 0.19 -12.03
C ILE A 113 -0.36 0.65 -12.08
N PHE A 114 0.55 -0.03 -11.39
CA PHE A 114 1.99 0.21 -11.46
C PHE A 114 2.55 0.04 -12.86
N ALA A 115 2.32 -1.12 -13.46
CA ALA A 115 2.75 -1.37 -14.83
C ALA A 115 2.18 -0.32 -15.80
N LYS A 116 0.90 0.06 -15.64
CA LYS A 116 0.26 1.08 -16.48
C LYS A 116 0.87 2.47 -16.30
N ASN A 117 1.16 2.88 -15.07
CA ASN A 117 1.72 4.21 -14.79
C ASN A 117 3.15 4.36 -15.31
N LEU A 118 3.97 3.31 -15.26
CA LEU A 118 5.30 3.31 -15.87
C LEU A 118 5.25 3.62 -17.38
N VAL A 119 4.29 3.00 -18.08
CA VAL A 119 4.09 3.22 -19.53
C VAL A 119 3.59 4.64 -19.82
N LEU A 120 2.66 5.15 -19.03
CA LEU A 120 2.05 6.47 -19.25
C LEU A 120 3.00 7.63 -18.94
N ARG A 121 3.89 7.49 -17.96
CA ARG A 121 4.89 8.52 -17.63
C ARG A 121 5.84 8.82 -18.76
N LYS A 122 6.38 7.77 -19.40
CA LYS A 122 7.25 7.92 -20.57
C LYS A 122 6.54 8.79 -21.60
N LYS A 123 5.24 8.53 -21.83
CA LYS A 123 4.40 9.29 -22.76
C LYS A 123 4.11 10.73 -22.32
N SER A 124 3.92 11.01 -21.03
CA SER A 124 3.70 12.36 -20.48
C SER A 124 4.95 13.23 -20.58
N LEU A 125 6.15 12.70 -20.30
CA LEU A 125 7.41 13.43 -20.51
C LEU A 125 7.61 13.79 -21.99
N PHE A 126 7.31 12.85 -22.90
CA PHE A 126 7.39 13.09 -24.35
C PHE A 126 6.36 14.11 -24.86
N ASN A 127 5.21 14.26 -24.20
CA ASN A 127 4.12 15.13 -24.66
C ASN A 127 4.11 16.53 -24.03
N GLU A 128 4.44 16.66 -22.74
CA GLU A 128 4.34 17.91 -21.98
C GLU A 128 5.72 18.57 -21.73
N GLY A 129 6.81 17.83 -21.93
CA GLY A 129 8.19 18.34 -21.89
C GLY A 129 8.76 18.64 -20.49
N ILE A 130 7.93 18.73 -19.45
CA ILE A 130 8.34 19.01 -18.06
C ILE A 130 7.62 18.02 -17.13
N MET A 131 8.32 17.51 -16.12
CA MET A 131 7.78 16.58 -15.13
C MET A 131 8.44 16.79 -13.77
N ASP A 132 7.65 16.74 -12.70
CA ASP A 132 8.18 16.71 -11.33
C ASP A 132 8.84 15.36 -11.04
N VAL A 133 10.05 15.42 -10.49
CA VAL A 133 10.88 14.23 -10.23
C VAL A 133 11.21 14.06 -8.75
N LYS A 134 11.25 12.81 -8.29
CA LYS A 134 11.82 12.43 -7.00
C LYS A 134 13.32 12.20 -7.20
N HIS A 135 14.14 13.00 -6.53
CA HIS A 135 15.59 12.87 -6.59
C HIS A 135 16.08 11.99 -5.44
N ILE A 136 16.75 10.88 -5.76
CA ILE A 136 17.28 9.92 -4.78
C ILE A 136 18.80 9.95 -4.87
N VAL A 137 19.47 10.16 -3.73
CA VAL A 137 20.94 10.07 -3.65
C VAL A 137 21.29 8.73 -3.02
N ALA A 138 22.12 7.95 -3.72
CA ALA A 138 22.52 6.61 -3.30
C ALA A 138 24.04 6.43 -3.41
N MET A 139 24.62 5.67 -2.48
CA MET A 139 26.03 5.29 -2.57
C MET A 139 26.20 4.17 -3.59
N GLU A 140 27.34 4.14 -4.27
CA GLU A 140 27.68 3.12 -5.27
C GLU A 140 27.61 1.67 -4.74
N SER A 141 27.80 1.49 -3.43
CA SER A 141 27.77 0.20 -2.74
C SER A 141 26.37 -0.38 -2.54
N ILE A 142 25.31 0.41 -2.78
CA ILE A 142 23.93 -0.04 -2.59
C ILE A 142 23.52 -0.95 -3.74
N ASN A 143 22.80 -2.02 -3.40
CA ASN A 143 22.21 -2.92 -4.38
C ASN A 143 21.04 -2.28 -5.15
N ILE A 144 20.97 -2.53 -6.45
CA ILE A 144 19.96 -1.97 -7.35
C ILE A 144 18.52 -2.29 -6.90
N LYS A 145 18.29 -3.47 -6.32
CA LYS A 145 16.98 -3.89 -5.81
C LYS A 145 16.46 -2.97 -4.71
N ASN A 146 17.35 -2.51 -3.82
CA ASN A 146 16.96 -1.58 -2.76
C ASN A 146 16.50 -0.23 -3.32
N ILE A 147 17.12 0.21 -4.42
CA ILE A 147 16.70 1.43 -5.14
C ILE A 147 15.38 1.22 -5.86
N PHE A 148 15.21 0.09 -6.55
CA PHE A 148 13.95 -0.26 -7.21
C PHE A 148 12.79 -0.29 -6.23
N ASP A 149 13.02 -0.76 -5.00
CA ASP A 149 12.00 -0.73 -3.96
C ASP A 149 11.62 0.72 -3.58
N GLU A 150 12.54 1.69 -3.61
CA GLU A 150 12.25 3.11 -3.36
C GLU A 150 11.44 3.82 -4.45
N PHE A 151 11.22 3.17 -5.60
CA PHE A 151 10.44 3.73 -6.69
C PHE A 151 8.96 3.84 -6.32
N THR A 152 8.42 5.04 -6.54
CA THR A 152 7.01 5.34 -6.25
C THR A 152 6.22 5.46 -7.55
N LEU A 153 4.96 5.03 -7.48
CA LEU A 153 3.96 5.13 -8.53
C LEU A 153 3.68 6.56 -9.01
N GLU A 154 4.05 7.55 -8.20
CA GLU A 154 3.53 8.92 -8.28
C GLU A 154 4.55 9.92 -8.82
N GLN A 155 5.85 9.79 -8.48
CA GLN A 155 6.93 10.60 -9.07
C GLN A 155 7.97 9.82 -9.89
N TYR A 156 8.43 10.39 -11.01
CA TYR A 156 9.54 9.86 -11.80
C TYR A 156 10.86 10.00 -11.04
N CYS A 157 11.70 8.97 -11.02
CA CYS A 157 12.90 8.97 -10.18
C CYS A 157 14.18 9.26 -10.98
N ILE A 158 15.01 10.17 -10.46
CA ILE A 158 16.40 10.36 -10.88
C ILE A 158 17.30 9.97 -9.72
N ILE A 159 18.26 9.09 -9.97
CA ILE A 159 19.15 8.51 -8.97
C ILE A 159 20.54 9.11 -9.17
N THR A 160 21.04 9.85 -8.19
CA THR A 160 22.43 10.32 -8.17
C THR A 160 23.30 9.36 -7.39
N ILE A 161 24.33 8.85 -8.04
CA ILE A 161 25.30 7.93 -7.44
C ILE A 161 26.42 8.75 -6.81
N THR A 162 26.81 8.35 -5.61
CA THR A 162 27.90 8.97 -4.82
C THR A 162 28.94 7.94 -4.40
N ASP A 163 30.19 8.37 -4.28
CA ASP A 163 31.28 7.58 -3.71
C ASP A 163 31.20 7.51 -2.18
N ALA A 164 32.15 6.79 -1.57
CA ALA A 164 32.29 6.70 -0.11
C ALA A 164 32.54 8.05 0.58
N GLU A 165 33.04 9.05 -0.16
CA GLU A 165 33.32 10.41 0.31
C GLU A 165 32.15 11.39 0.07
N GLY A 166 31.05 10.93 -0.53
CA GLY A 166 29.87 11.74 -0.83
C GLY A 166 30.00 12.60 -2.10
N LYS A 167 31.04 12.38 -2.91
CA LYS A 167 31.19 13.06 -4.20
C LYS A 167 30.29 12.39 -5.24
N VAL A 168 29.63 13.21 -6.05
CA VAL A 168 28.76 12.73 -7.13
C VAL A 168 29.59 12.07 -8.22
N ILE A 169 29.32 10.79 -8.48
CA ILE A 169 29.90 10.00 -9.57
C ILE A 169 29.10 10.21 -10.85
N GLY A 170 27.77 10.23 -10.75
CA GLY A 170 26.89 10.31 -11.92
C GLY A 170 25.40 10.22 -11.59
N ASN A 171 24.56 10.18 -12.63
CA ASN A 171 23.12 10.05 -12.52
C ASN A 171 22.61 8.87 -13.34
N LEU A 172 21.59 8.18 -12.83
CA LEU A 172 20.81 7.15 -13.52
C LEU A 172 19.33 7.53 -13.53
N SER A 173 18.67 7.19 -14.62
CA SER A 173 17.23 7.33 -14.79
C SER A 173 16.45 6.11 -14.27
N GLU A 174 15.17 6.31 -13.97
CA GLU A 174 14.26 5.22 -13.57
C GLU A 174 14.26 4.05 -14.58
N SER A 175 14.32 4.36 -15.89
CA SER A 175 14.31 3.34 -16.95
C SER A 175 15.56 2.46 -16.90
N GLU A 176 16.75 3.07 -16.77
CA GLU A 176 18.02 2.34 -16.74
C GLU A 176 18.08 1.40 -15.54
N VAL A 177 17.56 1.83 -14.38
CA VAL A 177 17.49 0.98 -13.19
C VAL A 177 16.49 -0.17 -13.38
N ILE A 178 15.35 0.07 -14.03
CA ILE A 178 14.38 -0.99 -14.34
C ILE A 178 14.99 -2.01 -15.29
N ASP A 179 15.64 -1.56 -16.37
CA ASP A 179 16.29 -2.42 -17.34
C ASP A 179 17.40 -3.25 -16.68
N ALA A 180 18.17 -2.65 -15.75
CA ALA A 180 19.17 -3.36 -14.94
C ALA A 180 18.59 -4.53 -14.14
N VAL A 181 17.44 -4.33 -13.49
CA VAL A 181 16.78 -5.35 -12.66
C VAL A 181 16.21 -6.49 -13.52
N ILE A 182 15.91 -6.22 -14.79
CA ILE A 182 15.35 -7.21 -15.73
C ILE A 182 16.47 -8.01 -16.41
N GLU A 183 17.55 -7.35 -16.85
CA GLU A 183 18.63 -7.96 -17.65
C GLU A 183 19.74 -8.60 -16.79
N HIS A 184 19.98 -8.09 -15.59
CA HIS A 184 21.05 -8.57 -14.72
C HIS A 184 20.52 -9.26 -13.45
N ASP A 185 21.35 -10.14 -12.88
CA ASP A 185 21.05 -10.79 -11.61
C ASP A 185 20.88 -9.75 -10.50
N SER A 186 19.92 -9.97 -9.60
CA SER A 186 19.40 -8.95 -8.67
C SER A 186 20.43 -8.43 -7.64
N ASN A 187 21.65 -8.95 -7.68
CA ASN A 187 22.70 -8.70 -6.70
C ASN A 187 23.77 -7.69 -7.15
N ILE A 188 23.67 -7.11 -8.35
CA ILE A 188 24.60 -6.07 -8.82
C ILE A 188 24.47 -4.77 -8.01
N THR A 189 25.61 -4.12 -7.75
CA THR A 189 25.68 -2.81 -7.08
C THR A 189 25.51 -1.65 -8.07
N LEU A 190 25.07 -0.48 -7.60
CA LEU A 190 24.88 0.71 -8.44
C LEU A 190 26.17 1.14 -9.14
N GLY A 191 27.31 1.07 -8.44
CA GLY A 191 28.61 1.42 -9.00
C GLY A 191 29.03 0.50 -10.15
N GLU A 192 28.88 -0.81 -9.95
CA GLU A 192 29.20 -1.81 -10.98
C GLU A 192 28.34 -1.61 -12.24
N PHE A 193 27.04 -1.38 -12.07
CA PHE A 193 26.15 -1.15 -13.20
C PHE A 193 26.41 0.18 -13.93
N TYR A 194 26.68 1.25 -13.19
CA TYR A 194 27.03 2.55 -13.78
C TYR A 194 28.30 2.44 -14.63
N ASN A 195 29.30 1.72 -14.13
CA ASN A 195 30.52 1.45 -14.88
C ASN A 195 30.27 0.57 -16.11
N LEU A 196 29.40 -0.43 -16.04
CA LEU A 196 29.05 -1.29 -17.20
C LEU A 196 28.42 -0.51 -18.35
N ILE A 197 27.52 0.45 -18.05
CA ILE A 197 26.91 1.30 -19.08
C ILE A 197 27.94 2.28 -19.64
N HIS A 198 28.73 2.93 -18.78
CA HIS A 198 29.62 4.02 -19.21
C HIS A 198 31.01 3.58 -19.71
N LEU A 199 31.42 2.32 -19.51
CA LEU A 199 32.62 1.72 -20.13
C LEU A 199 32.32 1.06 -21.48
N SER A 200 31.06 1.02 -21.92
CA SER A 200 30.66 0.44 -23.22
C SER A 200 30.76 1.42 -24.41
N PHE A 201 31.45 2.56 -24.24
CA PHE A 201 31.75 3.54 -25.28
C PHE A 201 33.25 3.79 -25.44
#